data_AF-A5VKI1-F1
#
_entry.id   AF-A5VKI1-F1
#
_cell.length_a   1.000
_cell.length_b   1.000
_cell.length_c   1.000
_cell.angle_alpha   90.00
_cell.angle_beta   90.00
_cell.angle_gamma   90.00
#
_symmetry.space_group_name_H-M   'P 1'
#
loop_
_entity.id
_entity.type
_entity.pdbx_description
1 polymer ?
#
loop_
_entity_poly.entity_id
_entity_poly.type
_entity_poly.pdbx_seq_one_letter_code
_entity_poly.pdbx_strand_id
1 'polypeptide(L)'
;MLNLEKTNEVTLEWNNETRDLISKFVKACFQTHQVYNATDGLVGRFSEAIKSNSNDRVFDNITEDAKAAIKKANQTSSELYALQAQIRMHLYDDHDYLVTDINNQIEKVIENLESNRSLPAKEIDDLVDLSREYFSIQWERIKKENVR
;
A
#
# COMPACT_ATOMS: atom_id res chain seq x y z
N MET A 1 3.73 34.72 -18.41
CA MET A 1 4.87 34.03 -17.78
C MET A 1 4.61 33.74 -16.30
N LEU A 2 4.40 34.73 -15.43
CA LEU A 2 4.18 34.51 -13.96
C LEU A 2 3.07 33.51 -13.54
N ASN A 3 2.02 33.32 -14.33
CA ASN A 3 0.95 32.35 -14.02
C ASN A 3 1.28 30.91 -14.43
N LEU A 4 2.13 30.71 -15.45
CA LEU A 4 2.53 29.38 -15.93
C LEU A 4 3.54 28.72 -14.99
N GLU A 5 4.53 29.48 -14.53
CA GLU A 5 5.53 29.00 -13.57
C GLU A 5 4.87 28.52 -12.26
N LYS A 6 3.94 29.31 -11.70
CA LYS A 6 3.16 28.90 -10.52
C LYS A 6 2.29 27.67 -10.74
N THR A 7 1.73 27.50 -11.93
CA THR A 7 0.89 26.33 -12.23
C THR A 7 1.77 25.08 -12.30
N ASN A 8 2.95 25.18 -12.91
CA ASN A 8 3.91 24.08 -13.03
C ASN A 8 4.53 23.67 -11.68
N GLU A 9 4.80 24.62 -10.79
CA GLU A 9 5.26 24.33 -9.42
C GLU A 9 4.20 23.53 -8.64
N VAL A 10 2.93 23.95 -8.69
CA VAL A 10 1.83 23.25 -8.02
C VAL A 10 1.63 21.84 -8.61
N THR A 11 1.67 21.69 -9.93
CA THR A 11 1.57 20.36 -10.57
C THR A 11 2.75 19.45 -10.22
N LEU A 12 3.96 20.00 -10.11
CA LEU A 12 5.13 19.23 -9.69
C LEU A 12 5.01 18.75 -8.25
N GLU A 13 4.60 19.64 -7.34
CA GLU A 13 4.35 19.33 -5.93
C GLU A 13 3.30 18.22 -5.79
N TRP A 14 2.17 18.37 -6.47
CA TRP A 14 1.09 17.36 -6.50
C TRP A 14 1.57 15.98 -6.97
N ASN A 15 2.37 15.94 -8.03
CA ASN A 15 2.96 14.71 -8.55
C ASN A 15 3.94 14.08 -7.56
N ASN A 16 4.74 14.88 -6.86
CA ASN A 16 5.67 14.38 -5.86
C ASN A 16 4.95 13.83 -4.63
N GLU A 17 3.88 14.48 -4.17
CA GLU A 17 3.02 13.97 -3.12
C GLU A 17 2.38 12.64 -3.50
N THR A 18 1.91 12.52 -4.75
CA THR A 18 1.33 11.27 -5.25
C THR A 18 2.36 10.14 -5.30
N ARG A 19 3.61 10.43 -5.71
CA ARG A 19 4.72 9.46 -5.66
C ARG A 19 4.98 8.97 -4.24
N ASP A 20 4.99 9.89 -3.28
CA ASP A 20 5.21 9.56 -1.86
C ASP A 20 4.06 8.71 -1.31
N LEU A 21 2.81 9.03 -1.64
CA LEU A 21 1.64 8.22 -1.27
C LEU A 21 1.71 6.80 -1.81
N ILE A 22 2.06 6.63 -3.10
CA ILE A 22 2.22 5.30 -3.70
C ILE A 22 3.37 4.52 -3.04
N SER A 23 4.50 5.19 -2.75
CA SER A 23 5.62 4.59 -2.03
C SER A 23 5.23 4.11 -0.63
N LYS A 24 4.47 4.94 0.11
CA LYS A 24 3.91 4.58 1.42
C LYS A 24 2.94 3.41 1.32
N PHE A 25 2.09 3.38 0.29
CA PHE A 25 1.17 2.28 0.04
C PHE A 25 1.91 0.95 -0.19
N VAL A 26 2.94 0.95 -1.04
CA VAL A 26 3.78 -0.23 -1.28
C VAL A 26 4.42 -0.71 0.04
N LYS A 27 4.99 0.21 0.83
CA LYS A 27 5.55 -0.14 2.15
C LYS A 27 4.51 -0.75 3.09
N ALA A 28 3.30 -0.18 3.14
CA ALA A 28 2.20 -0.69 3.95
C ALA A 28 1.79 -2.12 3.52
N CYS A 29 1.86 -2.44 2.22
CA CYS A 29 1.61 -3.80 1.73
C CYS A 29 2.57 -4.83 2.34
N PHE A 30 3.87 -4.51 2.35
CA PHE A 30 4.89 -5.37 2.98
C PHE A 30 4.67 -5.51 4.48
N GLN A 31 4.33 -4.42 5.16
CA GLN A 31 4.08 -4.44 6.61
C GLN A 31 2.86 -5.29 6.95
N THR A 32 1.76 -5.14 6.20
CA THR A 32 0.55 -5.97 6.35
C THR A 32 0.86 -7.45 6.14
N HIS A 33 1.61 -7.79 5.08
CA HIS A 33 2.01 -9.18 4.84
C HIS A 33 2.84 -9.76 5.99
N GLN A 34 3.80 -9.00 6.55
CA GLN A 34 4.57 -9.44 7.72
C GLN A 34 3.68 -9.75 8.93
N VAL A 35 2.61 -8.97 9.13
CA VAL A 35 1.65 -9.20 10.22
C VAL A 35 0.84 -10.47 9.98
N TYR A 36 0.41 -10.74 8.73
CA TYR A 36 -0.26 -11.98 8.39
C TYR A 36 0.62 -13.20 8.65
N ASN A 37 1.89 -13.18 8.21
CA ASN A 37 2.83 -14.26 8.49
C ASN A 37 3.03 -14.49 10.00
N ALA A 38 3.12 -13.41 10.79
CA ALA A 38 3.23 -13.52 12.24
C ALA A 38 1.98 -14.14 12.87
N THR A 39 0.79 -13.82 12.33
CA THR A 39 -0.49 -14.34 12.80
C THR A 39 -0.63 -15.83 12.49
N ASP A 40 -0.26 -16.26 11.29
CA ASP A 40 -0.30 -17.68 10.90
C ASP A 40 0.66 -18.53 11.76
N GLY A 41 1.82 -17.97 12.14
CA GLY A 41 2.75 -18.61 13.06
C GLY A 41 2.18 -18.87 14.47
N LEU A 42 1.19 -18.08 14.92
CA LEU A 42 0.54 -18.29 16.22
C LEU A 42 -0.29 -19.57 16.26
N VAL A 43 -0.93 -19.94 15.14
CA VAL A 43 -1.71 -21.18 15.04
C VAL A 43 -0.80 -22.40 15.24
N GLY A 44 0.41 -22.36 14.66
CA GLY A 44 1.44 -23.38 14.87
C GLY A 44 1.85 -23.47 16.33
N ARG A 45 2.21 -22.34 16.95
CA ARG A 45 2.61 -22.27 18.37
C ARG A 45 1.50 -22.79 19.31
N PHE A 46 0.24 -22.45 19.04
CA PHE A 46 -0.89 -22.92 19.82
C PHE A 46 -1.07 -24.43 19.69
N SER A 47 -0.96 -24.96 18.46
CA SER A 47 -1.05 -26.40 18.19
C SER A 47 0.08 -27.19 18.88
N GLU A 48 1.30 -26.65 18.87
CA GLU A 48 2.44 -27.23 19.57
C GLU A 48 2.25 -27.23 21.09
N ALA A 49 1.77 -26.12 21.66
CA ALA A 49 1.51 -26.01 23.09
C ALA A 49 0.48 -27.04 23.59
N ILE A 50 -0.56 -27.33 22.78
CA ILE A 50 -1.51 -28.40 23.06
C ILE A 50 -0.81 -29.77 23.03
N LYS A 51 -0.05 -30.05 21.96
CA LYS A 51 0.64 -31.34 21.80
C LYS A 51 1.65 -31.62 22.91
N SER A 52 2.33 -30.59 23.41
CA SER A 52 3.32 -30.70 24.48
C SER A 52 2.71 -30.66 25.88
N ASN A 53 1.39 -30.56 26.01
CA ASN A 53 0.68 -30.41 27.29
C ASN A 53 1.26 -29.27 28.15
N SER A 54 1.49 -28.11 27.50
CA SER A 54 2.06 -26.93 28.14
C SER A 54 1.17 -26.38 29.25
N ASN A 55 1.75 -25.55 30.13
CA ASN A 55 1.01 -24.91 31.21
C ASN A 55 0.27 -23.63 30.76
N ASP A 56 -0.64 -23.15 31.60
CA ASP A 56 -1.47 -21.96 31.35
C ASP A 56 -0.66 -20.72 30.98
N ARG A 57 0.53 -20.53 31.58
CA ARG A 57 1.39 -19.38 31.28
C ARG A 57 1.86 -19.36 29.81
N VAL A 58 2.07 -20.52 29.19
CA VAL A 58 2.41 -20.60 27.76
C VAL A 58 1.21 -20.16 26.92
N PHE A 59 0.00 -20.60 27.27
CA PHE A 59 -1.22 -20.20 26.58
C PHE A 59 -1.54 -18.71 26.75
N ASP A 60 -1.31 -18.14 27.94
CA ASP A 60 -1.46 -16.71 28.21
C ASP A 60 -0.54 -15.89 27.31
N ASN A 61 0.74 -16.28 27.20
CA ASN A 61 1.70 -15.60 26.33
C ASN A 61 1.29 -15.65 24.84
N ILE A 62 0.84 -16.81 24.35
CA ILE A 62 0.36 -16.95 22.96
C ILE A 62 -0.88 -16.08 22.75
N THR A 63 -1.76 -15.99 23.73
CA THR A 63 -2.97 -15.17 23.68
C THR A 63 -2.64 -13.67 23.63
N GLU A 64 -1.67 -13.21 24.43
CA GLU A 64 -1.21 -11.81 24.38
C GLU A 64 -0.54 -11.47 23.04
N ASP A 65 0.30 -12.36 22.51
CA ASP A 65 0.89 -12.20 21.18
C ASP A 65 -0.21 -12.13 20.10
N ALA A 66 -1.27 -12.94 20.22
CA ALA A 66 -2.41 -12.92 19.31
C ALA A 66 -3.18 -11.60 19.36
N LYS A 67 -3.44 -11.07 20.56
CA LYS A 67 -4.08 -9.74 20.72
C LYS A 67 -3.25 -8.64 20.08
N ALA A 68 -1.92 -8.68 20.27
CA ALA A 68 -1.00 -7.72 19.67
C ALA A 68 -0.99 -7.82 18.14
N ALA A 69 -0.97 -9.04 17.59
CA ALA A 69 -1.01 -9.29 16.15
C ALA A 69 -2.32 -8.79 15.52
N ILE A 70 -3.47 -9.10 16.13
CA ILE A 70 -4.80 -8.62 15.67
C ILE A 70 -4.85 -7.09 15.67
N LYS A 71 -4.39 -6.46 16.76
CA LYS A 71 -4.35 -4.99 16.84
C LYS A 71 -3.51 -4.41 15.71
N LYS A 72 -2.33 -4.99 15.45
CA LYS A 72 -1.44 -4.52 14.39
C LYS A 72 -2.02 -4.76 13.00
N ALA A 73 -2.69 -5.89 12.77
CA ALA A 73 -3.34 -6.20 11.50
C ALA A 73 -4.44 -5.18 11.16
N ASN A 74 -5.26 -4.83 12.16
CA ASN A 74 -6.30 -3.81 11.98
C ASN A 74 -5.70 -2.43 11.67
N GLN A 75 -4.58 -2.08 12.32
CA GLN A 75 -3.88 -0.82 12.06
C GLN A 75 -3.32 -0.75 10.64
N THR A 76 -2.60 -1.80 10.20
CA THR A 76 -1.99 -1.80 8.87
C THR A 76 -3.03 -1.91 7.75
N SER A 77 -4.13 -2.64 7.97
CA SER A 77 -5.28 -2.66 7.05
C SER A 77 -5.93 -1.28 6.93
N SER A 78 -6.19 -0.60 8.07
CA SER A 78 -6.74 0.76 8.06
C SER A 78 -5.82 1.76 7.34
N GLU A 79 -4.50 1.62 7.51
CA GLU A 79 -3.50 2.43 6.83
C GLU A 79 -3.51 2.19 5.30
N LEU A 80 -3.63 0.94 4.85
CA LEU A 80 -3.75 0.61 3.42
C LEU A 80 -4.96 1.29 2.77
N TYR A 81 -6.13 1.21 3.40
CA TYR A 81 -7.35 1.84 2.91
C TYR A 81 -7.27 3.37 2.92
N ALA A 82 -6.66 3.95 3.96
CA ALA A 82 -6.44 5.38 4.01
C ALA A 82 -5.52 5.86 2.88
N LEU A 83 -4.44 5.12 2.60
CA LEU A 83 -3.52 5.42 1.51
C LEU A 83 -4.19 5.25 0.13
N GLN A 84 -4.97 4.20 -0.07
CA GLN A 84 -5.77 4.04 -1.30
C GLN A 84 -6.69 5.23 -1.53
N ALA A 85 -7.43 5.66 -0.50
CA ALA A 85 -8.33 6.80 -0.60
C ALA A 85 -7.58 8.10 -0.93
N GLN A 86 -6.44 8.34 -0.29
CA GLN A 86 -5.60 9.51 -0.58
C GLN A 86 -5.05 9.47 -2.01
N ILE A 87 -4.57 8.33 -2.48
CA ILE A 87 -4.07 8.19 -3.86
C ILE A 87 -5.20 8.50 -4.86
N ARG A 88 -6.42 7.99 -4.65
CA ARG A 88 -7.57 8.31 -5.50
C ARG A 88 -7.91 9.80 -5.53
N MET A 89 -7.80 10.48 -4.39
CA MET A 89 -8.01 11.93 -4.33
C MET A 89 -6.96 12.70 -5.12
N HIS A 90 -5.72 12.19 -5.19
CA HIS A 90 -4.66 12.78 -5.99
C HIS A 90 -4.76 12.43 -7.48
N LEU A 91 -5.20 11.22 -7.79
CA LEU A 91 -5.38 10.68 -9.14
C LEU A 91 -6.87 10.62 -9.50
N TYR A 92 -7.48 11.79 -9.69
CA TYR A 92 -8.94 11.95 -9.90
C TYR A 92 -9.35 12.19 -11.36
N ASP A 93 -8.39 12.33 -12.29
CA ASP A 93 -8.72 12.52 -13.70
C ASP A 93 -8.99 11.19 -14.39
N ASP A 94 -10.25 10.78 -14.38
CA ASP A 94 -10.73 9.52 -14.95
C ASP A 94 -10.62 9.45 -16.50
N HIS A 95 -10.18 10.53 -17.17
CA HIS A 95 -9.90 10.52 -18.61
C HIS A 95 -8.47 10.09 -18.94
N ASP A 96 -7.56 10.01 -17.95
CA ASP A 96 -6.20 9.50 -18.11
C ASP A 96 -6.19 7.98 -17.84
N TYR A 97 -5.98 7.18 -18.89
CA TYR A 97 -6.04 5.70 -18.78
C TYR A 97 -5.08 5.16 -17.71
N LEU A 98 -3.94 5.81 -17.49
CA LEU A 98 -2.97 5.40 -16.46
C LEU A 98 -3.49 5.64 -15.05
N VAL A 99 -4.31 6.68 -14.84
CA VAL A 99 -4.98 6.92 -13.55
C VAL A 99 -5.91 5.75 -13.23
N THR A 100 -6.72 5.36 -14.21
CA THR A 100 -7.62 4.21 -14.08
C THR A 100 -6.84 2.92 -13.80
N ASP A 101 -5.77 2.66 -14.55
CA ASP A 101 -4.95 1.45 -14.39
C ASP A 101 -4.24 1.40 -13.03
N ILE A 102 -3.69 2.52 -12.55
CA ILE A 102 -3.07 2.62 -11.21
C ILE A 102 -4.11 2.32 -10.13
N ASN A 103 -5.30 2.94 -10.20
CA ASN A 103 -6.36 2.73 -9.21
C ASN A 103 -6.86 1.28 -9.19
N ASN A 104 -7.06 0.68 -10.36
CA ASN A 104 -7.43 -0.74 -10.49
C ASN A 104 -6.34 -1.66 -9.95
N GLN A 105 -5.07 -1.32 -10.17
CA GLN A 105 -3.95 -2.12 -9.69
C GLN A 105 -3.83 -2.05 -8.16
N ILE A 106 -4.08 -0.89 -7.56
CA ILE A 106 -4.16 -0.73 -6.09
C ILE A 106 -5.27 -1.61 -5.51
N GLU A 107 -6.45 -1.64 -6.14
CA GLU A 107 -7.55 -2.53 -5.71
C GLU A 107 -7.12 -4.00 -5.73
N LYS A 108 -6.52 -4.47 -6.83
CA LYS A 108 -6.02 -5.85 -6.94
C LYS A 108 -4.99 -6.20 -5.88
N VAL A 109 -4.08 -5.27 -5.56
CA VAL A 109 -3.09 -5.47 -4.48
C VAL A 109 -3.80 -5.68 -3.14
N ILE A 110 -4.80 -4.87 -2.81
CA ILE A 110 -5.57 -5.00 -1.57
C ILE A 110 -6.36 -6.32 -1.56
N GLU A 111 -7.10 -6.61 -2.62
CA GLU A 111 -7.90 -7.83 -2.74
C GLU A 111 -7.05 -9.10 -2.58
N ASN A 112 -5.87 -9.14 -3.20
CA ASN A 112 -4.96 -10.28 -3.06
C ASN A 112 -4.35 -10.37 -1.66
N LEU A 113 -3.98 -9.25 -1.03
CA LEU A 113 -3.50 -9.23 0.35
C LEU A 113 -4.57 -9.78 1.30
N GLU A 114 -5.83 -9.40 1.13
CA GLU A 114 -6.91 -9.85 2.02
C GLU A 114 -7.31 -11.30 1.78
N SER A 115 -7.44 -11.69 0.51
CA SER A 115 -7.93 -13.02 0.12
C SER A 115 -6.90 -14.11 0.36
N ASN A 116 -5.64 -13.86 -0.01
CA ASN A 116 -4.59 -14.87 0.02
C ASN A 116 -3.65 -14.73 1.22
N ARG A 117 -3.70 -13.59 1.94
CA ARG A 117 -2.76 -13.23 3.03
C ARG A 117 -1.28 -13.25 2.63
N SER A 118 -0.98 -13.44 1.35
CA SER A 118 0.34 -13.44 0.75
C SER A 118 0.66 -12.08 0.17
N LEU A 119 1.94 -11.72 0.12
CA LEU A 119 2.39 -10.54 -0.61
C LEU A 119 2.10 -10.71 -2.12
N PRO A 120 1.30 -9.83 -2.74
CA PRO A 120 1.03 -9.86 -4.17
C PRO A 120 2.18 -9.18 -4.92
N ALA A 121 3.35 -9.83 -4.92
CA ALA A 121 4.60 -9.24 -5.42
C ALA A 121 4.47 -8.77 -6.88
N LYS A 122 3.86 -9.61 -7.73
CA LYS A 122 3.61 -9.27 -9.12
C LYS A 122 2.74 -8.02 -9.23
N GLU A 123 1.64 -7.96 -8.48
CA GLU A 123 0.72 -6.84 -8.57
C GLU A 123 1.34 -5.53 -8.05
N ILE A 124 2.24 -5.62 -7.07
CA ILE A 124 3.02 -4.50 -6.57
C ILE A 124 4.03 -4.02 -7.62
N ASP A 125 4.72 -4.95 -8.29
CA ASP A 125 5.66 -4.61 -9.37
C ASP A 125 4.92 -3.92 -10.53
N ASP A 126 3.78 -4.46 -10.95
CA ASP A 126 2.92 -3.87 -11.99
C ASP A 126 2.47 -2.44 -11.58
N LEU A 127 2.11 -2.22 -10.31
CA LEU A 127 1.76 -0.90 -9.77
C LEU A 127 2.94 0.08 -9.87
N VAL A 128 4.15 -0.37 -9.51
CA VAL A 128 5.37 0.46 -9.57
C VAL A 128 5.67 0.88 -11.01
N ASP A 129 5.52 -0.04 -11.96
CA ASP A 129 5.79 0.24 -13.37
C ASP A 129 4.75 1.17 -13.99
N LEU A 130 3.45 0.97 -13.72
CA LEU A 130 2.39 1.91 -14.11
C LEU A 130 2.63 3.31 -13.55
N SER A 131 3.03 3.38 -12.27
CA SER A 131 3.34 4.65 -11.61
C SER A 131 4.51 5.35 -12.29
N ARG A 132 5.59 4.62 -12.61
CA ARG A 132 6.75 5.16 -13.34
C ARG A 132 6.37 5.72 -14.70
N GLU A 133 5.54 5.01 -15.46
CA GLU A 133 5.05 5.47 -16.76
C GLU A 133 4.25 6.76 -16.61
N TYR A 134 3.26 6.78 -15.72
CA TYR A 134 2.45 7.97 -15.42
C TYR A 134 3.32 9.18 -15.10
N PHE A 135 4.25 9.01 -14.17
CA PHE A 135 5.12 10.10 -13.72
C PHE A 135 6.12 10.56 -14.78
N SER A 136 6.54 9.68 -15.69
CA SER A 136 7.36 10.06 -16.84
C SER A 136 6.56 10.93 -17.81
N ILE A 137 5.30 10.59 -18.09
CA ILE A 137 4.42 11.37 -18.97
C ILE A 137 4.13 12.73 -18.35
N GLN A 138 3.80 12.80 -17.06
CA GLN A 138 3.55 14.07 -16.37
C GLN A 138 4.79 14.99 -16.43
N TRP A 139 5.99 14.43 -16.25
CA TRP A 139 7.23 15.19 -16.36
C TRP A 139 7.47 15.77 -17.76
N GLU A 140 7.21 14.99 -18.81
CA GLU A 140 7.33 15.47 -20.19
C GLU A 140 6.27 16.53 -20.55
N ARG A 141 5.06 16.46 -19.97
CA ARG A 141 4.03 17.52 -20.10
C ARG A 141 4.54 18.84 -19.50
N ILE A 142 5.04 18.81 -18.26
CA ILE A 142 5.60 19.99 -17.55
C ILE A 142 6.76 20.61 -18.35
N LYS A 143 7.68 19.79 -18.88
CA LYS A 143 8.79 20.30 -19.71
C LYS A 143 8.31 21.05 -20.94
N LYS A 144 7.33 20.49 -21.67
CA LYS A 144 6.80 21.10 -22.90
C LYS A 144 6.11 22.43 -22.62
N GLU A 145 5.49 22.58 -21.45
CA GLU A 145 4.83 23.81 -21.02
C GLU A 145 5.83 24.90 -20.60
N ASN A 146 7.01 24.52 -20.10
CA ASN A 146 8.10 25.45 -19.76
C ASN A 146 8.91 25.98 -20.97
N VAL A 147 8.74 25.39 -22.16
CA VAL A 147 9.50 25.76 -23.38
C VAL A 147 8.70 26.73 -24.28
N ARG A 148 7.50 27.18 -23.87
CA ARG A 148 6.66 28.15 -24.59
C ARG A 148 6.67 29.53 -23.95
#